data_AF-A0A1Q6K3Z9-F1
#
_entry.id   AF-A0A1Q6K3Z9-F1
#
_cell.length_a   1.000
_cell.length_b   1.000
_cell.length_c   1.000
_cell.angle_alpha   90.00
_cell.angle_beta   90.00
_cell.angle_gamma   90.00
#
_symmetry.space_group_name_H-M   'P 1'
#
loop_
_entity.id
_entity.type
_entity.pdbx_description
1 polymer ?
#
loop_
_entity_poly.entity_id
_entity_poly.type
_entity_poly.pdbx_seq_one_letter_code
_entity_poly.pdbx_strand_id
1 'polypeptide(L)'
;MARSVTVKFNNKSYNATYNEATDEYEVELTAPITGGIYNAQISCVDAETTNTTDIDIRILKQEQIKITTDDTYMYIFDYKDFSVKDVVELSNYEINIDEETNANTTVNVLKKTTAKANDIVMIKENADIKYWGIIQEIQNENGSKLYQYTIKYITNMFNQNVILNQNIVTTNEIEEGYYRIHSKLNYDFVFDVLNASLEAGANLQIYESNNTMAQKFRISKRPDGTYKIVNINSGMAVDVQGAVFENGTNVQVWTDTDNQAQKWIFTKRDYNSYSIYSAGTNQVIDLKEGNITNGGNLQIWEYTEGDQKLWILEKLDEEIIRYQGIEDYIAEQINKNFINNEDTLMNREYLEVRVKTHTKLNVSVSTIVDVQNDIYNLHTFMTNCTQNYNITYNVFLENKKLIIEIENKEIKKELIDVNAQPISNYTEVFETDVVSKVVVITKDGSRYTLYLKTDRTTTENMLDENRAEGKTEVVYAENIEDAKQKALDTFKGNAYNHNVTFDYYDREIKVGTPITIKTKESLIYDTYISAVTKQKGSKFYKYTCGNIRISFIDKLKKERKK
;
A
#
# COMPACT_ATOMS: atom_id res chain seq x y z
N MET A 1 56.50 22.84 -35.52
CA MET A 1 55.27 22.66 -34.72
C MET A 1 54.80 24.03 -34.29
N ALA A 2 53.52 24.36 -34.46
CA ALA A 2 52.98 25.65 -34.03
C ALA A 2 53.12 25.79 -32.51
N ARG A 3 53.45 27.00 -32.03
CA ARG A 3 53.52 27.30 -30.58
C ARG A 3 52.14 27.26 -29.93
N SER A 4 51.11 27.62 -30.68
CA SER A 4 49.72 27.52 -30.27
C SER A 4 48.78 27.49 -31.48
N VAL A 5 47.68 26.75 -31.33
CA VAL A 5 46.57 26.72 -32.28
C VAL A 5 45.31 27.14 -31.52
N THR A 6 44.67 28.21 -31.97
CA THR A 6 43.44 28.75 -31.36
C THR A 6 42.31 28.69 -32.38
N VAL A 7 41.11 28.28 -31.95
CA VAL A 7 39.91 28.26 -32.79
C VAL A 7 38.89 29.25 -32.24
N LYS A 8 38.47 30.21 -33.06
CA LYS A 8 37.34 31.09 -32.76
C LYS A 8 36.08 30.53 -33.41
N PHE A 9 35.08 30.23 -32.59
CA PHE A 9 33.81 29.66 -33.04
C PHE A 9 32.68 30.22 -32.19
N ASN A 10 31.61 30.70 -32.84
CA ASN A 10 30.39 31.20 -32.17
C ASN A 10 30.66 32.20 -31.02
N ASN A 11 31.46 33.24 -31.29
CA ASN A 11 31.89 34.27 -30.33
C ASN A 11 32.69 33.77 -29.11
N LYS A 12 33.19 32.53 -29.14
CA LYS A 12 34.09 31.96 -28.13
C LYS A 12 35.44 31.58 -28.74
N SER A 13 36.48 31.63 -27.92
CA SER A 13 37.83 31.21 -28.29
C SER A 13 38.17 29.90 -27.57
N TYR A 14 38.73 28.95 -28.31
CA TYR A 14 39.12 27.62 -27.85
C TYR A 14 40.60 27.38 -28.14
N ASN A 15 41.32 26.74 -27.22
CA ASN A 15 42.70 26.31 -27.48
C ASN A 15 42.69 24.86 -27.94
N ALA A 16 43.38 24.56 -29.05
CA ALA A 16 43.52 23.19 -29.53
C ALA A 16 44.71 22.50 -28.85
N THR A 17 44.56 21.20 -28.57
CA THR A 17 45.57 20.36 -27.93
C THR A 17 46.21 19.47 -28.99
N TYR A 18 47.54 19.37 -28.99
CA TYR A 18 48.25 18.47 -29.91
C TYR A 18 48.14 17.02 -29.41
N ASN A 19 47.70 16.12 -30.29
CA ASN A 19 47.59 14.69 -30.03
C ASN A 19 48.74 13.95 -30.71
N GLU A 20 49.69 13.43 -29.92
CA GLU A 20 50.87 12.71 -30.43
C GLU A 20 50.52 11.38 -31.14
N ALA A 21 49.34 10.79 -30.89
CA ALA A 21 48.95 9.52 -31.49
C ALA A 21 48.39 9.70 -32.92
N THR A 22 47.77 10.84 -33.20
CA THR A 22 47.15 11.16 -34.51
C THR A 22 47.98 12.15 -35.33
N ASP A 23 48.98 12.80 -34.72
CA ASP A 23 49.78 13.90 -35.30
C ASP A 23 48.92 15.11 -35.71
N GLU A 24 47.81 15.33 -35.01
CA GLU A 24 46.83 16.39 -35.28
C GLU A 24 46.57 17.27 -34.04
N TYR A 25 46.08 18.49 -34.27
CA TYR A 25 45.56 19.34 -33.19
C TYR A 25 44.05 19.14 -33.07
N GLU A 26 43.59 18.77 -31.89
CA GLU A 26 42.18 18.49 -31.60
C GLU A 26 41.57 19.59 -30.71
N VAL A 27 40.30 19.90 -30.94
CA VAL A 27 39.55 20.89 -30.15
C VAL A 27 38.08 20.47 -30.03
N GLU A 28 37.54 20.54 -28.82
CA GLU A 28 36.11 20.36 -28.58
C GLU A 28 35.38 21.70 -28.65
N LEU A 29 34.47 21.83 -29.61
CA LEU A 29 33.65 23.03 -29.80
C LEU A 29 32.24 22.82 -29.23
N THR A 30 31.69 23.86 -28.61
CA THR A 30 30.29 23.82 -28.15
C THR A 30 29.34 24.20 -29.28
N ALA A 31 28.46 23.29 -29.69
CA ALA A 31 27.51 23.53 -30.78
C ALA A 31 26.48 24.64 -30.45
N PRO A 32 26.12 25.53 -31.40
CA PRO A 32 25.03 26.50 -31.24
C PRO A 32 23.65 25.83 -31.26
N ILE A 33 22.66 26.41 -30.58
CA ILE A 33 21.27 25.91 -30.52
C ILE A 33 20.48 26.10 -31.84
N THR A 34 20.95 26.99 -32.72
CA THR A 34 20.33 27.26 -34.03
C THR A 34 21.07 26.51 -35.13
N GLY A 35 20.35 25.79 -35.98
CA GLY A 35 20.95 25.19 -37.18
C GLY A 35 21.43 26.24 -38.19
N GLY A 36 22.50 25.95 -38.89
CA GLY A 36 23.10 26.87 -39.86
C GLY A 36 24.52 26.46 -40.24
N ILE A 37 25.12 27.25 -41.12
CA ILE A 37 26.55 27.16 -41.42
C ILE A 37 27.24 28.20 -40.55
N TYR A 38 28.20 27.75 -39.73
CA TYR A 38 28.97 28.60 -38.83
C TYR A 38 30.43 28.56 -39.25
N ASN A 39 31.09 29.71 -39.16
CA ASN A 39 32.49 29.80 -39.52
C ASN A 39 33.37 29.62 -38.28
N ALA A 40 34.33 28.69 -38.35
CA ALA A 40 35.37 28.50 -37.36
C ALA A 40 36.69 29.03 -37.93
N GLN A 41 37.22 30.08 -37.31
CA GLN A 41 38.50 30.64 -37.68
C GLN A 41 39.61 29.98 -36.87
N ILE A 42 40.51 29.30 -37.55
CA ILE A 42 41.68 28.64 -36.98
C ILE A 42 42.86 29.58 -37.13
N SER A 43 43.54 29.88 -36.03
CA SER A 43 44.75 30.69 -35.98
C SER A 43 45.91 29.85 -35.49
N CYS A 44 46.94 29.71 -36.33
CA CYS A 44 48.18 29.00 -36.01
C CYS A 44 49.31 30.01 -35.85
N VAL A 45 49.97 30.01 -34.70
CA VAL A 45 51.11 30.91 -34.41
C VAL A 45 52.41 30.11 -34.44
N ASP A 46 53.32 30.46 -35.35
CA ASP A 46 54.69 29.93 -35.39
C ASP A 46 55.71 31.07 -35.36
N ALA A 47 56.68 30.98 -34.45
CA ALA A 47 57.78 31.91 -34.13
C ALA A 47 57.45 33.42 -34.11
N GLU A 48 57.06 34.01 -35.24
CA GLU A 48 56.70 35.43 -35.45
C GLU A 48 55.53 35.68 -36.44
N THR A 49 54.91 34.62 -36.98
CA THR A 49 53.82 34.71 -37.98
C THR A 49 52.55 34.01 -37.51
N THR A 50 51.41 34.68 -37.67
CA THR A 50 50.08 34.10 -37.43
C THR A 50 49.40 33.83 -38.77
N ASN A 51 49.12 32.57 -39.06
CA ASN A 51 48.32 32.17 -40.22
C ASN A 51 46.89 31.89 -39.77
N THR A 52 45.92 32.37 -40.53
CA THR A 52 44.49 32.15 -40.25
C THR A 52 43.83 31.42 -41.40
N THR A 53 42.90 30.51 -41.08
CA THR A 53 42.10 29.78 -42.07
C THR A 53 40.71 29.59 -41.51
N ASP A 54 39.71 29.79 -42.35
CA ASP A 54 38.33 29.67 -41.97
C ASP A 54 37.75 28.34 -42.48
N ILE A 55 37.05 27.60 -41.60
CA ILE A 55 36.36 26.35 -41.93
C ILE A 55 34.88 26.51 -41.66
N ASP A 56 34.06 26.13 -42.62
CA ASP A 56 32.61 26.08 -42.46
C ASP A 56 32.18 24.81 -41.72
N ILE A 57 31.61 24.99 -40.54
CA ILE A 57 31.01 23.93 -39.74
C ILE A 57 29.50 23.95 -39.98
N ARG A 58 28.99 22.90 -40.61
CA ARG A 58 27.55 22.71 -40.81
C ARG A 58 26.93 22.12 -39.55
N ILE A 59 26.14 22.93 -38.85
CA ILE A 59 25.34 22.49 -37.72
C ILE A 59 23.93 22.21 -38.23
N LEU A 60 23.53 20.93 -38.19
CA LEU A 60 22.16 20.55 -38.50
C LEU A 60 21.24 21.18 -37.45
N LYS A 61 20.15 21.83 -37.91
CA LYS A 61 19.13 22.37 -37.01
C LYS A 61 18.64 21.22 -36.14
N GLN A 62 18.76 21.37 -34.82
CA GLN A 62 18.09 20.47 -33.88
C GLN A 62 16.62 20.42 -34.32
N GLU A 63 16.14 19.24 -34.71
CA GLU A 63 14.80 19.10 -35.28
C GLU A 63 13.81 19.83 -34.36
N GLN A 64 13.06 20.78 -34.92
CA GLN A 64 11.85 21.20 -34.24
C GLN A 64 10.98 19.95 -34.19
N ILE A 65 10.74 19.45 -32.98
CA ILE A 65 9.85 18.30 -32.77
C ILE A 65 8.51 18.68 -33.39
N LYS A 66 8.25 18.21 -34.61
CA LYS A 66 6.94 18.27 -35.24
C LYS A 66 6.16 17.12 -34.62
N ILE A 67 5.36 17.44 -33.62
CA ILE A 67 4.42 16.50 -33.05
C ILE A 67 3.17 16.55 -33.92
N THR A 68 2.92 15.46 -34.65
CA THR A 68 1.55 15.06 -34.96
C THR A 68 0.89 14.67 -33.65
N THR A 69 -0.10 15.44 -33.24
CA THR A 69 -0.83 15.23 -31.99
C THR A 69 -1.91 14.18 -32.26
N ASP A 70 -1.75 13.01 -31.63
CA ASP A 70 -2.93 12.31 -31.14
C ASP A 70 -3.47 13.15 -29.98
N ASP A 71 -4.79 13.28 -29.83
CA ASP A 71 -5.48 14.07 -28.79
C ASP A 71 -5.22 13.50 -27.38
N THR A 72 -3.97 13.58 -26.91
CA THR A 72 -3.54 13.07 -25.60
C THR A 72 -3.33 14.24 -24.65
N TYR A 73 -4.08 14.23 -23.56
CA TYR A 73 -4.08 15.30 -22.56
C TYR A 73 -3.77 14.76 -21.17
N MET A 74 -2.89 15.46 -20.47
CA MET A 74 -2.61 15.30 -19.07
C MET A 74 -3.42 16.32 -18.27
N TYR A 75 -4.38 15.85 -17.50
CA TYR A 75 -5.16 16.66 -16.55
C TYR A 75 -4.47 16.60 -15.20
N ILE A 76 -4.27 17.75 -14.58
CA ILE A 76 -3.61 17.90 -13.29
C ILE A 76 -4.63 18.42 -12.29
N PHE A 77 -4.74 17.72 -11.16
CA PHE A 77 -5.67 18.02 -10.08
C PHE A 77 -4.91 18.36 -8.80
N ASP A 78 -5.42 19.30 -8.01
CA ASP A 78 -4.89 19.56 -6.67
C ASP A 78 -5.08 18.34 -5.77
N TYR A 79 -4.03 17.94 -5.07
CA TYR A 79 -4.05 16.76 -4.21
C TYR A 79 -4.97 16.86 -2.98
N LYS A 80 -5.38 18.08 -2.58
CA LYS A 80 -6.22 18.31 -1.40
C LYS A 80 -7.70 18.27 -1.74
N ASP A 81 -8.10 18.96 -2.81
CA ASP A 81 -9.51 19.18 -3.13
C ASP A 81 -9.93 18.65 -4.52
N PHE A 82 -9.00 18.03 -5.25
CA PHE A 82 -9.21 17.49 -6.59
C PHE A 82 -9.69 18.54 -7.61
N SER A 83 -9.47 19.83 -7.34
CA SER A 83 -9.76 20.90 -8.30
C SER A 83 -8.80 20.83 -9.48
N VAL A 84 -9.29 21.13 -10.69
CA VAL A 84 -8.45 21.13 -11.89
C VAL A 84 -7.46 22.30 -11.80
N LYS A 85 -6.18 21.98 -11.78
CA LYS A 85 -5.07 22.94 -11.79
C LYS A 85 -4.66 23.34 -13.20
N ASP A 86 -4.46 22.36 -14.06
CA ASP A 86 -3.97 22.57 -15.42
C ASP A 86 -4.38 21.40 -16.33
N VAL A 87 -4.38 21.65 -17.64
CA VAL A 87 -4.56 20.62 -18.66
C VAL A 87 -3.51 20.84 -19.73
N VAL A 88 -2.72 19.81 -20.00
CA VAL A 88 -1.58 19.93 -20.93
C VAL A 88 -1.61 18.86 -21.99
N GLU A 89 -1.47 19.27 -23.23
CA GLU A 89 -1.32 18.37 -24.36
C GLU A 89 0.05 17.69 -24.33
N LEU A 90 0.06 16.36 -24.48
CA LEU A 90 1.27 15.56 -24.42
C LEU A 90 1.85 15.29 -25.80
N SER A 91 3.03 15.84 -26.02
CA SER A 91 3.79 15.69 -27.25
C SER A 91 4.54 14.36 -27.37
N ASN A 92 5.08 13.88 -26.25
CA ASN A 92 5.81 12.62 -26.13
C ASN A 92 5.69 12.14 -24.68
N TYR A 93 5.40 10.86 -24.48
CA TYR A 93 5.26 10.28 -23.14
C TYR A 93 5.78 8.84 -23.13
N GLU A 94 6.32 8.43 -21.99
CA GLU A 94 6.61 7.04 -21.67
C GLU A 94 5.84 6.68 -20.40
N ILE A 95 4.77 5.91 -20.55
CA ILE A 95 4.04 5.41 -19.39
C ILE A 95 4.78 4.18 -18.91
N ASN A 96 5.45 4.29 -17.77
CA ASN A 96 6.07 3.16 -17.07
C ASN A 96 5.36 2.94 -15.74
N ILE A 97 4.46 1.98 -15.71
CA ILE A 97 3.73 1.59 -14.50
C ILE A 97 4.48 0.42 -13.90
N ASP A 98 4.95 0.50 -12.65
CA ASP A 98 5.50 -0.63 -11.91
C ASP A 98 5.02 -0.56 -10.45
N GLU A 99 4.17 -1.50 -10.05
CA GLU A 99 3.60 -1.56 -8.69
C GLU A 99 4.55 -2.19 -7.66
N GLU A 100 5.59 -2.93 -8.07
CA GLU A 100 6.47 -3.64 -7.13
C GLU A 100 7.73 -2.85 -6.78
N THR A 101 8.37 -2.22 -7.77
CA THR A 101 9.59 -1.43 -7.54
C THR A 101 9.30 0.04 -7.31
N ASN A 102 8.03 0.44 -7.46
CA ASN A 102 7.61 1.82 -7.62
C ASN A 102 8.40 2.52 -8.75
N ALA A 103 8.76 1.85 -9.84
CA ALA A 103 9.42 2.55 -10.95
C ALA A 103 8.50 3.66 -11.47
N ASN A 104 9.11 4.82 -11.72
CA ASN A 104 8.37 6.04 -12.00
C ASN A 104 7.93 6.10 -13.47
N THR A 105 6.67 6.44 -13.71
CA THR A 105 6.20 6.88 -15.02
C THR A 105 6.81 8.25 -15.33
N THR A 106 7.43 8.43 -16.50
CA THR A 106 8.03 9.72 -16.89
C THR A 106 7.26 10.36 -18.04
N VAL A 107 6.74 11.56 -17.80
CA VAL A 107 6.00 12.33 -18.81
C VAL A 107 6.74 13.63 -19.12
N ASN A 108 6.99 13.88 -20.40
CA ASN A 108 7.71 15.07 -20.84
C ASN A 108 6.72 16.13 -21.36
N VAL A 109 6.79 17.33 -20.80
CA VAL A 109 5.85 18.43 -21.06
C VAL A 109 6.57 19.69 -21.51
N LEU A 110 6.16 20.28 -22.64
CA LEU A 110 6.84 21.44 -23.26
C LEU A 110 6.51 22.80 -22.62
N LYS A 111 5.84 22.81 -21.46
CA LYS A 111 5.38 24.02 -20.77
C LYS A 111 5.47 23.83 -19.26
N LYS A 112 5.82 24.91 -18.56
CA LYS A 112 5.69 24.99 -17.10
C LYS A 112 4.21 24.96 -16.72
N THR A 113 3.85 24.08 -15.81
CA THR A 113 2.50 23.97 -15.25
C THR A 113 2.46 24.53 -13.82
N THR A 114 1.26 24.55 -13.23
CA THR A 114 1.07 24.86 -11.79
C THR A 114 1.21 23.63 -10.89
N ALA A 115 1.59 22.49 -11.45
CA ALA A 115 1.68 21.22 -10.74
C ALA A 115 2.76 21.23 -9.66
N LYS A 116 2.53 20.43 -8.62
CA LYS A 116 3.44 20.21 -7.50
C LYS A 116 3.51 18.72 -7.19
N ALA A 117 4.49 18.35 -6.35
CA ALA A 117 4.50 17.00 -5.77
C ALA A 117 3.17 16.71 -5.05
N ASN A 118 2.74 15.46 -5.12
CA ASN A 118 1.45 14.91 -4.67
C ASN A 118 0.22 15.26 -5.50
N ASP A 119 0.29 16.21 -6.45
CA ASP A 119 -0.85 16.48 -7.34
C ASP A 119 -1.22 15.23 -8.14
N ILE A 120 -2.52 15.05 -8.35
CA ILE A 120 -3.06 13.89 -9.05
C ILE A 120 -3.07 14.17 -10.54
N VAL A 121 -2.68 13.17 -11.32
CA VAL A 121 -2.60 13.25 -12.78
C VAL A 121 -3.47 12.19 -13.41
N MET A 122 -4.21 12.60 -14.45
CA MET A 122 -4.94 11.70 -15.34
C MET A 122 -4.46 11.94 -16.77
N ILE A 123 -4.02 10.88 -17.44
CA ILE A 123 -3.67 10.93 -18.86
C ILE A 123 -4.83 10.32 -19.65
N LYS A 124 -5.38 11.11 -20.57
CA LYS A 124 -6.41 10.70 -21.52
C LYS A 124 -5.85 10.69 -22.92
N GLU A 125 -6.20 9.68 -23.69
CA GLU A 125 -5.97 9.59 -25.13
C GLU A 125 -7.35 9.52 -25.81
N ASN A 126 -7.70 10.56 -26.57
CA ASN A 126 -9.06 10.79 -27.05
C ASN A 126 -10.07 10.92 -25.89
N ALA A 127 -11.00 9.97 -25.77
CA ALA A 127 -11.98 9.91 -24.68
C ALA A 127 -11.57 8.94 -23.56
N ASP A 128 -10.59 8.06 -23.81
CA ASP A 128 -10.24 6.97 -22.93
C ASP A 128 -9.18 7.39 -21.91
N ILE A 129 -9.39 7.05 -20.65
CA ILE A 129 -8.38 7.25 -19.61
C ILE A 129 -7.35 6.14 -19.75
N LYS A 130 -6.09 6.53 -19.98
CA LYS A 130 -4.96 5.62 -20.14
C LYS A 130 -4.17 5.44 -18.86
N TYR A 131 -4.15 6.44 -17.98
CA TYR A 131 -3.35 6.37 -16.77
C TYR A 131 -3.85 7.31 -15.68
N TRP A 132 -3.69 6.87 -14.42
CA TRP A 132 -3.85 7.68 -13.22
C TRP A 132 -2.57 7.60 -12.38
N GLY A 133 -2.16 8.74 -11.83
CA GLY A 133 -1.00 8.76 -10.95
C GLY A 133 -0.86 10.00 -10.09
N ILE A 134 0.24 10.06 -9.36
CA ILE A 134 0.58 11.10 -8.40
C ILE A 134 1.97 11.61 -8.73
N ILE A 135 2.13 12.92 -8.84
CA ILE A 135 3.43 13.52 -9.14
C ILE A 135 4.36 13.30 -7.96
N GLN A 136 5.47 12.61 -8.18
CA GLN A 136 6.57 12.52 -7.23
C GLN A 136 7.50 13.71 -7.36
N GLU A 137 7.95 14.00 -8.58
CA GLU A 137 8.96 15.02 -8.84
C GLU A 137 8.73 15.67 -10.22
N ILE A 138 9.14 16.94 -10.34
CA ILE A 138 9.17 17.68 -11.60
C ILE A 138 10.59 18.22 -11.78
N GLN A 139 11.27 17.76 -12.81
CA GLN A 139 12.61 18.22 -13.16
C GLN A 139 12.57 19.07 -14.42
N ASN A 140 13.43 20.09 -14.47
CA ASN A 140 13.69 20.87 -15.67
C ASN A 140 15.21 21.04 -15.81
N GLU A 141 15.76 20.58 -16.93
CA GLU A 141 17.16 20.87 -17.27
C GLU A 141 17.31 22.38 -17.50
N ASN A 142 18.23 23.02 -16.79
CA ASN A 142 18.39 24.48 -16.81
C ASN A 142 18.41 25.07 -18.24
N GLY A 143 17.31 25.76 -18.61
CA GLY A 143 17.13 26.41 -19.91
C GLY A 143 16.25 25.65 -20.92
N SER A 144 15.80 24.44 -20.58
CA SER A 144 14.89 23.65 -21.42
C SER A 144 13.44 24.13 -21.31
N LYS A 145 12.71 24.09 -22.43
CA LYS A 145 11.24 24.21 -22.44
C LYS A 145 10.58 22.90 -22.00
N LEU A 146 11.34 21.82 -21.85
CA LEU A 146 10.87 20.49 -21.49
C LEU A 146 10.96 20.28 -19.99
N TYR A 147 9.83 19.93 -19.38
CA TYR A 147 9.69 19.54 -17.99
C TYR A 147 9.41 18.04 -17.93
N GLN A 148 10.19 17.31 -17.16
CA GLN A 148 9.99 15.88 -16.93
C GLN A 148 9.24 15.68 -15.63
N TYR A 149 8.11 14.98 -15.70
CA TYR A 149 7.25 14.63 -14.58
C TYR A 149 7.46 13.18 -14.24
N THR A 150 7.86 12.93 -13.01
CA THR A 150 8.01 11.61 -12.43
C THR A 150 6.73 11.29 -11.67
N ILE A 151 5.96 10.31 -12.11
CA ILE A 151 4.60 10.01 -11.64
C ILE A 151 4.54 8.57 -11.11
N LYS A 152 3.96 8.40 -9.92
CA LYS A 152 3.64 7.08 -9.34
C LYS A 152 2.23 6.67 -9.70
N TYR A 153 1.96 5.38 -9.85
CA TYR A 153 0.60 4.90 -10.11
C TYR A 153 -0.35 5.26 -8.96
N ILE A 154 -1.63 5.52 -9.26
CA ILE A 154 -2.56 6.14 -8.30
C ILE A 154 -2.68 5.41 -6.97
N THR A 155 -2.56 4.07 -6.95
CA THR A 155 -2.61 3.26 -5.73
C THR A 155 -1.48 3.58 -4.75
N ASN A 156 -0.41 4.24 -5.19
CA ASN A 156 0.66 4.73 -4.32
C ASN A 156 0.20 5.82 -3.35
N MET A 157 -0.97 6.46 -3.53
CA MET A 157 -1.50 7.34 -2.49
C MET A 157 -1.75 6.59 -1.18
N PHE A 158 -1.92 5.27 -1.25
CA PHE A 158 -2.15 4.40 -0.10
C PHE A 158 -0.85 3.88 0.54
N ASN A 159 0.33 4.31 0.06
CA ASN A 159 1.63 3.89 0.60
C ASN A 159 1.98 4.47 1.99
N GLN A 160 1.00 5.05 2.68
CA GLN A 160 1.22 5.56 4.02
C GLN A 160 1.31 4.41 5.02
N ASN A 161 2.41 4.40 5.78
CA ASN A 161 2.51 3.56 6.95
C ASN A 161 1.60 4.13 8.04
N VAL A 162 0.65 3.32 8.49
CA VAL A 162 -0.28 3.61 9.58
C VAL A 162 0.02 2.62 10.69
N ILE A 163 0.14 3.08 11.93
CA ILE A 163 0.13 2.18 13.08
C ILE A 163 -1.29 1.66 13.19
N LEU A 164 -1.50 0.34 13.34
CA LEU A 164 -2.83 -0.19 13.58
C LEU A 164 -3.44 0.56 14.75
N ASN A 165 -4.42 1.41 14.44
CA ASN A 165 -5.20 2.07 15.45
C ASN A 165 -5.94 0.94 16.15
N GLN A 166 -5.66 0.72 17.45
CA GLN A 166 -6.57 -0.07 18.30
C GLN A 166 -7.94 0.47 17.93
N ASN A 167 -8.86 -0.35 17.40
CA ASN A 167 -10.08 0.11 16.75
C ASN A 167 -11.09 0.70 17.76
N ILE A 168 -10.61 1.59 18.62
CA ILE A 168 -11.27 2.17 19.75
C ILE A 168 -12.17 3.28 19.26
N VAL A 169 -13.43 3.23 19.65
CA VAL A 169 -14.41 4.23 19.27
C VAL A 169 -14.17 5.50 20.08
N THR A 170 -14.02 6.63 19.39
CA THR A 170 -13.84 7.97 19.98
C THR A 170 -14.97 8.93 19.60
N THR A 171 -16.04 8.47 18.96
CA THR A 171 -17.15 9.30 18.46
C THR A 171 -18.33 9.38 19.43
N ASN A 172 -19.15 10.42 19.36
CA ASN A 172 -20.36 10.53 20.21
C ASN A 172 -21.46 9.55 19.79
N GLU A 173 -21.55 9.26 18.49
CA GLU A 173 -22.43 8.23 17.98
C GLU A 173 -21.63 6.94 17.75
N ILE A 174 -22.22 5.80 18.11
CA ILE A 174 -21.63 4.50 17.89
C ILE A 174 -22.12 4.00 16.54
N GLU A 175 -21.20 3.69 15.64
CA GLU A 175 -21.54 3.08 14.37
C GLU A 175 -22.10 1.66 14.57
N GLU A 176 -22.86 1.18 13.57
CA GLU A 176 -23.27 -0.21 13.59
C GLU A 176 -22.06 -1.10 13.26
N GLY A 177 -21.91 -2.19 13.99
CA GLY A 177 -20.75 -3.05 13.82
C GLY A 177 -20.60 -4.11 14.89
N TYR A 178 -19.44 -4.76 14.86
CA TYR A 178 -19.05 -5.78 15.82
C TYR A 178 -18.02 -5.20 16.76
N TYR A 179 -18.14 -5.51 18.04
CA TYR A 179 -17.37 -4.88 19.09
C TYR A 179 -16.92 -5.90 20.14
N ARG A 180 -15.75 -5.65 20.69
CA ARG A 180 -15.35 -6.10 22.02
C ARG A 180 -15.51 -4.91 22.96
N ILE A 181 -16.11 -5.14 24.13
CA ILE A 181 -16.45 -4.09 25.10
C ILE A 181 -15.57 -4.30 26.32
N HIS A 182 -14.57 -3.45 26.50
CA HIS A 182 -13.53 -3.54 27.52
C HIS A 182 -13.92 -2.75 28.75
N SER A 183 -13.54 -3.24 29.93
CA SER A 183 -13.62 -2.48 31.16
C SER A 183 -12.58 -1.35 31.15
N LYS A 184 -12.97 -0.14 31.56
CA LYS A 184 -12.02 0.96 31.75
C LYS A 184 -11.05 0.70 32.91
N LEU A 185 -11.49 -0.05 33.93
CA LEU A 185 -10.66 -0.41 35.09
C LEU A 185 -9.48 -1.31 34.70
N ASN A 186 -9.67 -2.19 33.72
CA ASN A 186 -8.61 -3.02 33.15
C ASN A 186 -8.99 -3.43 31.72
N TYR A 187 -8.20 -2.99 30.75
CA TYR A 187 -8.44 -3.23 29.32
C TYR A 187 -8.46 -4.72 28.96
N ASP A 188 -7.75 -5.57 29.70
CA ASP A 188 -7.70 -7.00 29.41
C ASP A 188 -9.01 -7.73 29.72
N PHE A 189 -9.91 -7.11 30.49
CA PHE A 189 -11.21 -7.68 30.87
C PHE A 189 -12.34 -7.12 30.01
N VAL A 190 -13.13 -8.00 29.43
CA VAL A 190 -14.15 -7.66 28.42
C VAL A 190 -15.49 -8.30 28.74
N PHE A 191 -16.58 -7.74 28.21
CA PHE A 191 -17.90 -8.38 28.26
C PHE A 191 -17.80 -9.82 27.75
N ASP A 192 -18.43 -10.74 28.47
CA ASP A 192 -18.37 -12.17 28.23
C ASP A 192 -19.71 -12.81 28.60
N VAL A 193 -20.23 -13.70 27.74
CA VAL A 193 -21.37 -14.55 28.07
C VAL A 193 -20.88 -15.79 28.79
N LEU A 194 -21.31 -15.98 30.04
CA LEU A 194 -20.86 -17.08 30.89
C LEU A 194 -20.93 -18.43 30.17
N ASN A 195 -19.81 -19.14 30.17
CA ASN A 195 -19.60 -20.46 29.55
C ASN A 195 -19.91 -20.49 28.04
N ALA A 196 -19.88 -19.36 27.34
CA ALA A 196 -20.29 -19.24 25.94
C ALA A 196 -21.69 -19.81 25.69
N SER A 197 -22.59 -19.69 26.67
CA SER A 197 -23.93 -20.28 26.60
C SER A 197 -24.72 -19.76 25.40
N LEU A 198 -25.49 -20.66 24.79
CA LEU A 198 -26.46 -20.35 23.73
C LEU A 198 -27.89 -20.18 24.28
N GLU A 199 -28.07 -20.32 25.60
CA GLU A 199 -29.38 -20.34 26.25
C GLU A 199 -29.77 -18.97 26.83
N ALA A 200 -31.08 -18.67 26.80
CA ALA A 200 -31.63 -17.43 27.34
C ALA A 200 -31.49 -17.40 28.87
N GLY A 201 -31.10 -16.24 29.40
CA GLY A 201 -30.85 -16.03 30.82
C GLY A 201 -29.41 -16.31 31.24
N ALA A 202 -28.53 -16.65 30.29
CA ALA A 202 -27.11 -16.75 30.58
C ALA A 202 -26.56 -15.41 31.08
N ASN A 203 -25.70 -15.49 32.10
CA ASN A 203 -25.17 -14.30 32.76
C ASN A 203 -24.24 -13.51 31.83
N LEU A 204 -24.34 -12.18 31.85
CA LEU A 204 -23.32 -11.32 31.28
C LEU A 204 -22.31 -10.95 32.38
N GLN A 205 -21.05 -11.25 32.13
CA GLN A 205 -19.95 -11.05 33.06
C GLN A 205 -18.79 -10.33 32.37
N ILE A 206 -17.71 -10.08 33.11
CA ILE A 206 -16.41 -9.80 32.52
C ILE A 206 -15.49 -11.02 32.62
N TYR A 207 -14.62 -11.18 31.63
CA TYR A 207 -13.59 -12.20 31.61
C TYR A 207 -12.36 -11.66 30.86
N GLU A 208 -11.18 -12.18 31.17
CA GLU A 208 -9.96 -11.90 30.43
C GLU A 208 -10.14 -12.20 28.94
N SER A 209 -9.68 -11.30 28.07
CA SER A 209 -9.86 -11.39 26.63
C SER A 209 -9.18 -12.66 26.10
N ASN A 210 -9.98 -13.57 25.58
CA ASN A 210 -9.56 -14.85 25.00
C ASN A 210 -10.00 -15.01 23.54
N ASN A 211 -10.54 -13.93 22.96
CA ASN A 211 -10.99 -13.80 21.57
C ASN A 211 -12.06 -14.81 21.13
N THR A 212 -12.79 -15.42 22.07
CA THR A 212 -13.91 -16.32 21.75
C THR A 212 -15.15 -15.55 21.29
N MET A 213 -16.10 -16.24 20.64
CA MET A 213 -17.36 -15.64 20.20
C MET A 213 -18.25 -15.19 21.38
N ALA A 214 -18.00 -15.69 22.60
CA ALA A 214 -18.68 -15.25 23.82
C ALA A 214 -18.37 -13.80 24.19
N GLN A 215 -17.26 -13.25 23.69
CA GLN A 215 -16.73 -11.92 24.02
C GLN A 215 -16.95 -10.87 22.92
N LYS A 216 -17.74 -11.21 21.90
CA LYS A 216 -17.94 -10.38 20.72
C LYS A 216 -19.43 -10.06 20.58
N PHE A 217 -19.73 -8.80 20.33
CA PHE A 217 -21.10 -8.29 20.34
C PHE A 217 -21.37 -7.44 19.09
N ARG A 218 -22.53 -7.62 18.45
CA ARG A 218 -23.03 -6.71 17.43
C ARG A 218 -23.77 -5.55 18.09
N ILE A 219 -23.36 -4.32 17.83
CA ILE A 219 -24.08 -3.10 18.23
C ILE A 219 -24.81 -2.57 16.99
N SER A 220 -26.10 -2.25 17.15
CA SER A 220 -26.95 -1.69 16.08
C SER A 220 -27.84 -0.57 16.62
N LYS A 221 -28.05 0.49 15.82
CA LYS A 221 -28.86 1.66 16.20
C LYS A 221 -30.30 1.39 15.80
N ARG A 222 -31.24 1.67 16.70
CA ARG A 222 -32.68 1.52 16.47
C ARG A 222 -33.27 2.83 15.94
N PRO A 223 -34.42 2.79 15.24
CA PRO A 223 -35.09 4.00 14.75
C PRO A 223 -35.48 4.99 15.85
N ASP A 224 -35.66 4.52 17.09
CA ASP A 224 -35.96 5.36 18.26
C ASP A 224 -34.71 6.00 18.90
N GLY A 225 -33.52 5.82 18.30
CA GLY A 225 -32.26 6.38 18.76
C GLY A 225 -31.55 5.57 19.84
N THR A 226 -32.16 4.50 20.35
CA THR A 226 -31.50 3.56 21.27
C THR A 226 -30.66 2.54 20.51
N TYR A 227 -29.82 1.80 21.23
CA TYR A 227 -28.95 0.76 20.68
C TYR A 227 -29.38 -0.62 21.17
N LYS A 228 -29.10 -1.62 20.35
CA LYS A 228 -29.18 -3.04 20.68
C LYS A 228 -27.77 -3.64 20.69
N ILE A 229 -27.47 -4.43 21.72
CA ILE A 229 -26.20 -5.16 21.87
C ILE A 229 -26.52 -6.65 21.82
N VAL A 230 -25.98 -7.39 20.85
CA VAL A 230 -26.30 -8.81 20.62
C VAL A 230 -25.02 -9.63 20.66
N ASN A 231 -24.94 -10.66 21.50
CA ASN A 231 -23.81 -11.56 21.48
C ASN A 231 -23.76 -12.36 20.16
N ILE A 232 -22.60 -12.45 19.52
CA ILE A 232 -22.50 -13.10 18.20
C ILE A 232 -22.61 -14.63 18.28
N ASN A 233 -22.26 -15.23 19.42
CA ASN A 233 -22.28 -16.69 19.57
C ASN A 233 -23.72 -17.20 19.69
N SER A 234 -24.49 -16.61 20.61
CA SER A 234 -25.87 -17.03 20.89
C SER A 234 -26.92 -16.34 20.03
N GLY A 235 -26.61 -15.17 19.45
CA GLY A 235 -27.59 -14.31 18.79
C GLY A 235 -28.57 -13.64 19.76
N MET A 236 -28.32 -13.71 21.08
CA MET A 236 -29.17 -13.14 22.12
C MET A 236 -28.75 -11.72 22.48
N ALA A 237 -29.73 -10.90 22.86
CA ALA A 237 -29.54 -9.51 23.22
C ALA A 237 -29.14 -9.34 24.69
N VAL A 238 -28.25 -8.39 24.98
CA VAL A 238 -27.96 -7.94 26.34
C VAL A 238 -29.23 -7.32 26.94
N ASP A 239 -29.61 -7.81 28.11
CA ASP A 239 -30.95 -7.69 28.68
C ASP A 239 -30.89 -7.44 30.19
N VAL A 240 -31.68 -6.49 30.68
CA VAL A 240 -31.91 -6.30 32.13
C VAL A 240 -32.85 -7.38 32.63
N GLN A 241 -32.37 -8.22 33.55
CA GLN A 241 -33.10 -9.41 33.99
C GLN A 241 -34.53 -9.08 34.47
N GLY A 242 -35.50 -9.74 33.85
CA GLY A 242 -36.92 -9.60 34.19
C GLY A 242 -37.53 -8.23 33.90
N ALA A 243 -36.82 -7.35 33.17
CA ALA A 243 -37.19 -5.94 32.98
C ALA A 243 -37.41 -5.19 34.31
N VAL A 244 -36.64 -5.54 35.34
CA VAL A 244 -36.64 -4.87 36.65
C VAL A 244 -35.57 -3.78 36.63
N PHE A 245 -35.98 -2.52 36.78
CA PHE A 245 -35.08 -1.36 36.70
C PHE A 245 -34.68 -0.85 38.09
N GLU A 246 -34.20 -1.76 38.94
CA GLU A 246 -33.73 -1.46 40.30
C GLU A 246 -32.21 -1.64 40.40
N ASN A 247 -31.56 -0.87 41.27
CA ASN A 247 -30.10 -0.95 41.44
C ASN A 247 -29.70 -2.36 41.90
N GLY A 248 -28.72 -2.94 41.19
CA GLY A 248 -28.24 -4.28 41.44
C GLY A 248 -28.97 -5.37 40.64
N THR A 249 -29.94 -5.01 39.80
CA THR A 249 -30.57 -5.99 38.91
C THR A 249 -29.54 -6.53 37.93
N ASN A 250 -29.54 -7.85 37.74
CA ASN A 250 -28.56 -8.53 36.91
C ASN A 250 -28.68 -8.16 35.43
N VAL A 251 -27.56 -8.13 34.72
CA VAL A 251 -27.53 -8.08 33.26
C VAL A 251 -27.25 -9.48 32.71
N GLN A 252 -28.07 -9.92 31.77
CA GLN A 252 -28.02 -11.24 31.16
C GLN A 252 -28.06 -11.12 29.64
N VAL A 253 -27.99 -12.24 28.93
CA VAL A 253 -28.42 -12.31 27.54
C VAL A 253 -29.78 -13.02 27.45
N TRP A 254 -30.67 -12.51 26.61
CA TRP A 254 -32.01 -13.06 26.43
C TRP A 254 -32.43 -13.03 24.95
N THR A 255 -33.45 -13.81 24.60
CA THR A 255 -34.06 -13.76 23.26
C THR A 255 -34.41 -12.31 22.89
N ASP A 256 -34.05 -11.88 21.68
CA ASP A 256 -34.38 -10.53 21.18
C ASP A 256 -35.90 -10.37 21.10
N THR A 257 -36.44 -9.55 21.99
CA THR A 257 -37.90 -9.30 22.10
C THR A 257 -38.24 -7.83 21.89
N ASP A 258 -37.25 -7.01 21.51
CA ASP A 258 -37.39 -5.56 21.28
C ASP A 258 -38.01 -4.79 22.47
N ASN A 259 -37.94 -5.36 23.68
CA ASN A 259 -38.53 -4.77 24.87
C ASN A 259 -37.60 -3.71 25.50
N GLN A 260 -38.09 -3.01 26.52
CA GLN A 260 -37.32 -1.95 27.21
C GLN A 260 -36.02 -2.45 27.87
N ALA A 261 -35.98 -3.72 28.31
CA ALA A 261 -34.80 -4.30 28.96
C ALA A 261 -33.60 -4.47 28.01
N GLN A 262 -33.82 -4.36 26.69
CA GLN A 262 -32.83 -4.56 25.63
C GLN A 262 -32.53 -3.27 24.85
N LYS A 263 -32.85 -2.11 25.45
CA LYS A 263 -32.59 -0.79 24.87
C LYS A 263 -31.52 -0.07 25.67
N TRP A 264 -30.43 0.27 24.98
CA TRP A 264 -29.24 0.86 25.58
C TRP A 264 -28.93 2.23 24.98
N ILE A 265 -28.35 3.14 25.75
CA ILE A 265 -27.85 4.44 25.27
C ILE A 265 -26.38 4.57 25.65
N PHE A 266 -25.51 4.75 24.66
CA PHE A 266 -24.09 5.00 24.88
C PHE A 266 -23.87 6.50 25.09
N THR A 267 -23.28 6.86 26.22
CA THR A 267 -22.92 8.25 26.54
C THR A 267 -21.41 8.34 26.71
N LYS A 268 -20.75 9.07 25.81
CA LYS A 268 -19.31 9.33 25.88
C LYS A 268 -18.95 10.11 27.16
N ARG A 269 -17.88 9.70 27.85
CA ARG A 269 -17.45 10.29 29.14
C ARG A 269 -16.08 10.95 29.10
N ASP A 270 -15.12 10.35 28.40
CA ASP A 270 -13.81 10.93 28.12
C ASP A 270 -13.43 10.68 26.65
N TYR A 271 -12.14 10.77 26.29
CA TYR A 271 -11.67 10.57 24.91
C TYR A 271 -12.15 9.24 24.28
N ASN A 272 -12.15 8.14 25.05
CA ASN A 272 -12.39 6.79 24.53
C ASN A 272 -13.32 5.90 25.39
N SER A 273 -13.91 6.43 26.46
CA SER A 273 -14.81 5.69 27.35
C SER A 273 -16.27 6.13 27.28
N TYR A 274 -17.16 5.18 27.53
CA TYR A 274 -18.61 5.32 27.47
C TYR A 274 -19.25 4.72 28.71
N SER A 275 -20.31 5.35 29.21
CA SER A 275 -21.29 4.68 30.07
C SER A 275 -22.44 4.15 29.22
N ILE A 276 -22.94 2.95 29.51
CA ILE A 276 -24.01 2.28 28.76
C ILE A 276 -25.29 2.31 29.60
N TYR A 277 -26.18 3.28 29.33
CA TYR A 277 -27.44 3.45 30.05
C TYR A 277 -28.49 2.45 29.61
N SER A 278 -29.28 1.95 30.55
CA SER A 278 -30.59 1.39 30.23
C SER A 278 -31.50 2.55 29.80
N ALA A 279 -32.09 2.46 28.60
CA ALA A 279 -32.85 3.56 28.05
C ALA A 279 -34.02 3.96 28.97
N GLY A 280 -34.30 5.26 29.07
CA GLY A 280 -35.41 5.76 29.91
C GLY A 280 -35.17 5.68 31.43
N THR A 281 -33.98 5.27 31.89
CA THR A 281 -33.59 5.27 33.30
C THR A 281 -32.28 6.03 33.54
N ASN A 282 -31.92 6.24 34.80
CA ASN A 282 -30.60 6.79 35.19
C ASN A 282 -29.56 5.69 35.47
N GLN A 283 -29.88 4.43 35.16
CA GLN A 283 -29.02 3.29 35.46
C GLN A 283 -28.15 2.91 34.26
N VAL A 284 -26.94 2.45 34.55
CA VAL A 284 -25.93 2.06 33.58
C VAL A 284 -25.46 0.64 33.86
N ILE A 285 -24.90 -0.04 32.84
CA ILE A 285 -24.17 -1.29 33.06
C ILE A 285 -22.95 -0.97 33.94
N ASP A 286 -22.92 -1.60 35.11
CA ASP A 286 -21.97 -1.43 36.19
C ASP A 286 -21.30 -2.79 36.46
N LEU A 287 -19.98 -2.78 36.56
CA LEU A 287 -19.24 -3.91 37.10
C LEU A 287 -19.44 -3.93 38.61
N LYS A 288 -20.17 -4.92 39.10
CA LYS A 288 -20.54 -5.03 40.50
C LYS A 288 -19.31 -4.93 41.40
N GLU A 289 -19.33 -3.95 42.30
CA GLU A 289 -18.26 -3.66 43.27
C GLU A 289 -16.90 -3.36 42.63
N GLY A 290 -16.84 -3.11 41.32
CA GLY A 290 -15.58 -2.97 40.58
C GLY A 290 -14.72 -4.25 40.57
N ASN A 291 -15.34 -5.43 40.71
CA ASN A 291 -14.61 -6.70 40.83
C ASN A 291 -13.98 -7.14 39.50
N ILE A 292 -12.74 -6.73 39.24
CA ILE A 292 -11.94 -7.11 38.07
C ILE A 292 -11.33 -8.50 38.27
N THR A 293 -12.17 -9.52 38.13
CA THR A 293 -11.76 -10.93 38.09
C THR A 293 -12.58 -11.69 37.04
N ASN A 294 -12.10 -12.86 36.62
CA ASN A 294 -12.82 -13.71 35.68
C ASN A 294 -14.18 -14.11 36.30
N GLY A 295 -15.27 -13.75 35.63
CA GLY A 295 -16.62 -13.92 36.14
C GLY A 295 -17.16 -12.74 36.98
N GLY A 296 -16.49 -11.59 36.97
CA GLY A 296 -17.00 -10.37 37.58
C GLY A 296 -18.38 -10.02 37.01
N ASN A 297 -19.39 -9.87 37.89
CA ASN A 297 -20.78 -9.76 37.47
C ASN A 297 -21.15 -8.38 36.94
N LEU A 298 -21.93 -8.31 35.86
CA LEU A 298 -22.52 -7.07 35.39
C LEU A 298 -23.95 -6.90 35.90
N GLN A 299 -24.25 -5.71 36.38
CA GLN A 299 -25.56 -5.31 36.89
C GLN A 299 -25.94 -3.95 36.31
N ILE A 300 -27.19 -3.54 36.48
CA ILE A 300 -27.55 -2.13 36.32
C ILE A 300 -27.46 -1.41 37.65
N TRP A 301 -26.90 -0.20 37.64
CA TRP A 301 -26.81 0.66 38.82
C TRP A 301 -26.92 2.13 38.42
N GLU A 302 -27.49 2.97 39.28
CA GLU A 302 -27.57 4.40 39.06
C GLU A 302 -26.19 5.01 38.74
N TYR A 303 -26.13 5.83 37.70
CA TYR A 303 -24.86 6.44 37.31
C TYR A 303 -24.29 7.31 38.43
N THR A 304 -23.06 7.00 38.81
CA THR A 304 -22.23 7.75 39.76
C THR A 304 -20.80 7.76 39.21
N GLU A 305 -20.00 8.76 39.57
CA GLU A 305 -18.60 8.81 39.15
C GLU A 305 -17.84 7.54 39.59
N GLY A 306 -16.90 7.10 38.76
CA GLY A 306 -16.09 5.90 38.96
C GLY A 306 -16.00 5.00 37.73
N ASP A 307 -14.83 4.39 37.53
CA ASP A 307 -14.47 3.67 36.30
C ASP A 307 -15.20 2.33 36.14
N GLN A 308 -15.85 1.80 37.19
CA GLN A 308 -16.58 0.53 37.12
C GLN A 308 -17.84 0.56 36.23
N LYS A 309 -18.28 1.75 35.77
CA LYS A 309 -19.38 1.90 34.80
C LYS A 309 -18.91 2.42 33.45
N LEU A 310 -17.59 2.47 33.25
CA LEU A 310 -16.98 2.99 32.04
C LEU A 310 -16.43 1.85 31.20
N TRP A 311 -16.74 1.92 29.91
CA TRP A 311 -16.46 0.88 28.94
C TRP A 311 -15.73 1.48 27.74
N ILE A 312 -14.73 0.78 27.23
CA ILE A 312 -14.02 1.12 26.00
C ILE A 312 -14.51 0.19 24.90
N LEU A 313 -14.91 0.74 23.76
CA LEU A 313 -15.44 -0.05 22.65
C LEU A 313 -14.34 -0.27 21.61
N GLU A 314 -13.96 -1.51 21.35
CA GLU A 314 -13.05 -1.91 20.28
C GLU A 314 -13.86 -2.52 19.12
N LYS A 315 -13.89 -1.86 17.96
CA LYS A 315 -14.55 -2.36 16.73
C LYS A 315 -13.75 -3.53 16.15
N LEU A 316 -14.42 -4.64 15.91
CA LEU A 316 -13.86 -5.89 15.42
C LEU A 316 -13.98 -6.00 13.91
N ASP A 317 -12.88 -5.67 13.24
CA ASP A 317 -12.76 -5.70 11.79
C ASP A 317 -12.86 -7.11 11.18
N GLU A 318 -12.45 -8.14 11.92
CA GLU A 318 -12.54 -9.53 11.43
C GLU A 318 -13.98 -10.01 11.23
N GLU A 319 -14.93 -9.43 11.96
CA GLU A 319 -16.34 -9.77 11.81
C GLU A 319 -16.96 -9.07 10.60
N ILE A 320 -16.38 -7.95 10.14
CA ILE A 320 -16.74 -7.35 8.84
C ILE A 320 -16.48 -8.36 7.73
N ILE A 321 -15.30 -8.99 7.73
CA ILE A 321 -14.94 -10.01 6.73
C ILE A 321 -15.88 -11.22 6.77
N ARG A 322 -16.25 -11.67 7.97
CA ARG A 322 -17.07 -12.88 8.17
C ARG A 322 -18.52 -12.68 7.80
N TYR A 323 -19.10 -11.53 8.13
CA TYR A 323 -20.55 -11.31 8.02
C TYR A 323 -20.96 -10.38 6.89
N GLN A 324 -20.10 -9.44 6.49
CA GLN A 324 -20.33 -8.54 5.36
C GLN A 324 -19.52 -9.04 4.15
N GLY A 325 -18.20 -8.93 4.21
CA GLY A 325 -17.30 -9.40 3.17
C GLY A 325 -15.90 -8.81 3.32
N ILE A 326 -14.92 -9.41 2.64
CA ILE A 326 -13.55 -8.87 2.60
C ILE A 326 -13.50 -7.52 1.88
N GLU A 327 -14.35 -7.31 0.87
CA GLU A 327 -14.51 -6.05 0.15
C GLU A 327 -14.97 -4.93 1.08
N ASP A 328 -15.94 -5.21 1.96
CA ASP A 328 -16.44 -4.29 2.98
C ASP A 328 -15.36 -3.91 3.98
N TYR A 329 -14.55 -4.88 4.39
CA TYR A 329 -13.41 -4.63 5.27
C TYR A 329 -12.37 -3.73 4.59
N ILE A 330 -12.03 -3.98 3.32
CA ILE A 330 -11.09 -3.13 2.57
C ILE A 330 -11.65 -1.71 2.45
N ALA A 331 -12.94 -1.57 2.16
CA ALA A 331 -13.59 -0.27 2.08
C ALA A 331 -13.55 0.49 3.41
N GLU A 332 -13.82 -0.20 4.52
CA GLU A 332 -13.70 0.35 5.88
C GLU A 332 -12.28 0.85 6.15
N GLN A 333 -11.26 0.08 5.77
CA GLN A 333 -9.86 0.50 5.94
C GLN A 333 -9.53 1.73 5.10
N ILE A 334 -10.00 1.83 3.85
CA ILE A 334 -9.80 3.04 3.04
C ILE A 334 -10.54 4.23 3.67
N ASN A 335 -11.81 4.05 4.05
CA ASN A 335 -12.63 5.10 4.66
C ASN A 335 -11.99 5.66 5.93
N LYS A 336 -11.62 4.78 6.87
CA LYS A 336 -11.03 5.17 8.15
C LYS A 336 -9.70 5.90 7.98
N ASN A 337 -8.85 5.44 7.07
CA ASN A 337 -7.48 5.94 6.99
C ASN A 337 -7.34 7.15 6.06
N PHE A 338 -8.19 7.30 5.04
CA PHE A 338 -8.06 8.32 3.99
C PHE A 338 -9.25 9.26 3.83
N ILE A 339 -10.47 8.88 4.27
CA ILE A 339 -11.67 9.71 4.07
C ILE A 339 -12.10 10.37 5.37
N ASN A 340 -12.16 9.60 6.45
CA ASN A 340 -12.66 9.97 7.78
C ASN A 340 -11.62 9.70 8.87
N ASN A 341 -10.38 10.10 8.63
CA ASN A 341 -9.30 10.01 9.62
C ASN A 341 -9.53 11.02 10.76
N GLU A 342 -9.13 10.64 11.99
CA GLU A 342 -9.15 11.55 13.14
C GLU A 342 -8.25 12.77 12.92
N ASP A 343 -7.09 12.58 12.28
CA ASP A 343 -6.28 13.69 11.77
C ASP A 343 -6.93 14.24 10.50
N THR A 344 -7.74 15.28 10.67
CA THR A 344 -8.48 15.92 9.57
C THR A 344 -7.60 16.40 8.41
N LEU A 345 -6.29 16.60 8.59
CA LEU A 345 -5.37 16.95 7.50
C LEU A 345 -5.09 15.77 6.56
N MET A 346 -5.36 14.55 7.02
CA MET A 346 -5.22 13.32 6.27
C MET A 346 -6.44 13.00 5.41
N ASN A 347 -7.58 13.65 5.65
CA ASN A 347 -8.82 13.40 4.92
C ASN A 347 -8.71 13.79 3.45
N ARG A 348 -9.36 13.00 2.60
CA ARG A 348 -9.46 13.14 1.14
C ARG A 348 -10.93 13.11 0.77
N GLU A 349 -11.63 14.24 0.94
CA GLU A 349 -13.08 14.34 0.71
C GLU A 349 -13.52 14.03 -0.73
N TYR A 350 -12.58 14.14 -1.68
CA TYR A 350 -12.80 13.78 -3.08
C TYR A 350 -12.78 12.26 -3.33
N LEU A 351 -12.35 11.46 -2.36
CA LEU A 351 -12.30 10.00 -2.48
C LEU A 351 -13.65 9.39 -2.07
N GLU A 352 -14.12 8.42 -2.83
CA GLU A 352 -15.30 7.63 -2.50
C GLU A 352 -15.01 6.15 -2.76
N VAL A 353 -15.45 5.28 -1.84
CA VAL A 353 -15.30 3.84 -2.00
C VAL A 353 -16.66 3.20 -2.21
N ARG A 354 -16.75 2.31 -3.20
CA ARG A 354 -17.97 1.55 -3.50
C ARG A 354 -17.66 0.06 -3.46
N VAL A 355 -18.44 -0.66 -2.69
CA VAL A 355 -18.38 -2.12 -2.61
C VAL A 355 -19.42 -2.68 -3.56
N LYS A 356 -19.00 -3.52 -4.52
CA LYS A 356 -19.88 -4.10 -5.55
C LYS A 356 -20.30 -5.52 -5.23
N THR A 357 -19.47 -6.25 -4.52
CA THR A 357 -19.69 -7.64 -4.08
C THR A 357 -19.35 -7.76 -2.60
N HIS A 358 -19.91 -8.77 -1.94
CA HIS A 358 -19.80 -8.98 -0.50
C HIS A 358 -19.41 -10.42 -0.22
N THR A 359 -18.11 -10.70 -0.28
CA THR A 359 -17.56 -12.06 -0.20
C THR A 359 -17.13 -12.39 1.21
N LYS A 360 -17.96 -13.18 1.89
CA LYS A 360 -17.75 -13.61 3.28
C LYS A 360 -16.67 -14.66 3.39
N LEU A 361 -15.69 -14.43 4.27
CA LEU A 361 -14.58 -15.35 4.50
C LEU A 361 -14.41 -15.66 5.99
N ASN A 362 -14.05 -16.91 6.29
CA ASN A 362 -13.71 -17.34 7.65
C ASN A 362 -12.20 -17.24 7.88
N VAL A 363 -11.68 -16.01 7.87
CA VAL A 363 -10.26 -15.68 8.05
C VAL A 363 -10.10 -14.66 9.17
N SER A 364 -8.91 -14.56 9.77
CA SER A 364 -8.60 -13.48 10.72
C SER A 364 -7.94 -12.32 9.97
N VAL A 365 -8.12 -11.10 10.47
CA VAL A 365 -7.44 -9.92 9.92
C VAL A 365 -5.93 -10.17 9.84
N SER A 366 -5.32 -10.70 10.92
CA SER A 366 -3.88 -11.01 10.97
C SER A 366 -3.40 -11.92 9.84
N THR A 367 -4.25 -12.82 9.35
CA THR A 367 -3.93 -13.71 8.23
C THR A 367 -4.01 -13.05 6.85
N ILE A 368 -4.76 -11.95 6.73
CA ILE A 368 -4.90 -11.18 5.48
C ILE A 368 -3.79 -10.13 5.36
N VAL A 369 -3.47 -9.46 6.48
CA VAL A 369 -2.61 -8.27 6.49
C VAL A 369 -1.11 -8.58 6.62
N ASP A 370 -0.70 -9.84 6.82
CA ASP A 370 0.70 -10.31 6.98
C ASP A 370 1.56 -9.37 7.84
N VAL A 371 1.11 -9.10 9.08
CA VAL A 371 1.71 -8.05 9.90
C VAL A 371 2.93 -8.54 10.66
N GLN A 372 4.02 -7.77 10.56
CA GLN A 372 5.03 -7.69 11.61
C GLN A 372 4.97 -6.29 12.23
N ASN A 373 4.91 -6.22 13.57
CA ASN A 373 5.08 -5.01 14.39
C ASN A 373 4.00 -3.91 14.25
N ASP A 374 2.76 -4.25 13.93
CA ASP A 374 1.61 -3.31 13.93
C ASP A 374 1.74 -2.09 13.00
N ILE A 375 2.70 -2.10 12.07
CA ILE A 375 2.87 -1.08 11.03
C ILE A 375 2.22 -1.61 9.75
N TYR A 376 1.19 -0.92 9.32
CA TYR A 376 0.35 -1.26 8.20
C TYR A 376 0.57 -0.30 7.04
N ASN A 377 0.59 -0.80 5.81
CA ASN A 377 0.57 0.03 4.61
C ASN A 377 -0.63 -0.40 3.77
N LEU A 378 -1.56 0.53 3.53
CA LEU A 378 -2.83 0.21 2.86
C LEU A 378 -2.61 -0.27 1.41
N HIS A 379 -1.61 0.26 0.71
CA HIS A 379 -1.25 -0.23 -0.62
C HIS A 379 -0.78 -1.69 -0.58
N THR A 380 0.14 -2.05 0.32
CA THR A 380 0.60 -3.44 0.49
C THR A 380 -0.56 -4.38 0.80
N PHE A 381 -1.47 -3.96 1.67
CA PHE A 381 -2.67 -4.75 1.98
C PHE A 381 -3.59 -4.93 0.78
N MET A 382 -3.89 -3.87 0.03
CA MET A 382 -4.73 -3.95 -1.16
C MET A 382 -4.09 -4.90 -2.19
N THR A 383 -2.78 -4.83 -2.37
CA THR A 383 -2.02 -5.76 -3.21
C THR A 383 -2.15 -7.20 -2.73
N ASN A 384 -2.00 -7.46 -1.42
CA ASN A 384 -2.21 -8.80 -0.84
C ASN A 384 -3.66 -9.28 -1.03
N CYS A 385 -4.63 -8.37 -0.97
CA CYS A 385 -6.04 -8.70 -1.18
C CYS A 385 -6.31 -9.14 -2.62
N THR A 386 -5.77 -8.42 -3.60
CA THR A 386 -5.80 -8.80 -5.01
C THR A 386 -5.20 -10.19 -5.23
N GLN A 387 -4.05 -10.45 -4.62
CA GLN A 387 -3.30 -11.70 -4.82
C GLN A 387 -3.97 -12.93 -4.21
N ASN A 388 -4.57 -12.79 -3.02
CA ASN A 388 -5.02 -13.94 -2.24
C ASN A 388 -6.54 -14.17 -2.28
N TYR A 389 -7.32 -13.15 -2.65
CA TYR A 389 -8.78 -13.19 -2.49
C TYR A 389 -9.56 -12.77 -3.74
N ASN A 390 -8.94 -12.73 -4.93
CA ASN A 390 -9.58 -12.34 -6.20
C ASN A 390 -10.22 -10.94 -6.18
N ILE A 391 -9.63 -10.03 -5.39
CA ILE A 391 -10.13 -8.66 -5.29
C ILE A 391 -9.62 -7.86 -6.47
N THR A 392 -10.49 -7.03 -7.02
CA THR A 392 -10.19 -6.11 -8.10
C THR A 392 -10.59 -4.70 -7.70
N TYR A 393 -9.75 -3.74 -8.08
CA TYR A 393 -9.98 -2.32 -7.85
C TYR A 393 -10.18 -1.63 -9.19
N ASN A 394 -11.30 -0.95 -9.35
CA ASN A 394 -11.55 -0.10 -10.51
C ASN A 394 -11.64 1.36 -10.07
N VAL A 395 -10.76 2.20 -10.60
CA VAL A 395 -10.66 3.61 -10.23
C VAL A 395 -11.16 4.49 -11.36
N PHE A 396 -12.17 5.32 -11.09
CA PHE A 396 -12.75 6.23 -12.08
C PHE A 396 -13.26 7.53 -11.47
N LEU A 397 -13.55 8.52 -12.31
CA LEU A 397 -14.06 9.83 -11.88
C LEU A 397 -15.56 9.91 -12.16
N GLU A 398 -16.34 10.32 -11.16
CA GLU A 398 -17.76 10.66 -11.31
C GLU A 398 -18.08 11.86 -10.42
N ASN A 399 -18.79 12.86 -10.94
CA ASN A 399 -19.26 14.01 -10.14
C ASN A 399 -18.16 14.70 -9.28
N LYS A 400 -16.94 14.83 -9.83
CA LYS A 400 -15.75 15.38 -9.15
C LYS A 400 -15.22 14.54 -7.97
N LYS A 401 -15.60 13.27 -7.88
CA LYS A 401 -15.07 12.31 -6.92
C LYS A 401 -14.29 11.20 -7.61
N LEU A 402 -13.13 10.87 -7.05
CA LEU A 402 -12.34 9.70 -7.42
C LEU A 402 -12.94 8.49 -6.71
N ILE A 403 -13.60 7.63 -7.48
CA ILE A 403 -14.27 6.44 -6.96
C ILE A 403 -13.35 5.24 -7.10
N ILE A 404 -13.24 4.49 -6.01
CA ILE A 404 -12.63 3.16 -5.97
C ILE A 404 -13.76 2.15 -5.82
N GLU A 405 -14.06 1.44 -6.91
CA GLU A 405 -14.98 0.31 -6.89
C GLU A 405 -14.20 -0.97 -6.55
N ILE A 406 -14.64 -1.68 -5.53
CA ILE A 406 -14.07 -2.93 -5.04
C ILE A 406 -15.00 -4.08 -5.43
N GLU A 407 -14.47 -5.06 -6.15
CA GLU A 407 -15.21 -6.22 -6.62
C GLU A 407 -14.35 -7.49 -6.43
N ASN A 408 -14.89 -8.50 -5.74
CA ASN A 408 -14.41 -9.86 -5.79
C ASN A 408 -14.94 -10.50 -7.05
N LYS A 409 -14.04 -10.79 -7.97
CA LYS A 409 -14.37 -11.34 -9.26
C LYS A 409 -13.33 -12.37 -9.62
N GLU A 410 -13.79 -13.61 -9.80
CA GLU A 410 -12.92 -14.64 -10.35
C GLU A 410 -12.49 -14.22 -11.76
N ILE A 411 -11.23 -13.79 -11.88
CA ILE A 411 -10.64 -13.47 -13.17
C ILE A 411 -10.16 -14.79 -13.78
N LYS A 412 -10.73 -15.16 -14.93
CA LYS A 412 -10.15 -16.22 -15.76
C LYS A 412 -8.74 -15.80 -16.15
N LYS A 413 -7.74 -16.47 -15.59
CA LYS A 413 -6.33 -16.23 -15.92
C LYS A 413 -6.14 -16.51 -17.39
N GLU A 414 -5.60 -15.52 -18.08
CA GLU A 414 -5.22 -15.69 -19.46
C GLU A 414 -3.90 -16.46 -19.52
N LEU A 415 -3.82 -17.47 -20.40
CA LEU A 415 -2.56 -18.13 -20.72
C LEU A 415 -1.77 -17.29 -21.73
N ILE A 416 -0.64 -16.76 -21.30
CA ILE A 416 0.35 -16.07 -22.13
C ILE A 416 1.48 -17.07 -22.43
N ASP A 417 1.56 -17.53 -23.69
CA ASP A 417 2.69 -18.33 -24.17
C ASP A 417 3.74 -17.39 -24.77
N VAL A 418 4.89 -17.25 -24.10
CA VAL A 418 5.96 -16.32 -24.52
C VAL A 418 6.62 -16.70 -25.85
N ASN A 419 6.30 -17.88 -26.39
CA ASN A 419 6.72 -18.31 -27.71
C ASN A 419 5.74 -17.89 -28.82
N ALA A 420 4.60 -17.30 -28.47
CA ALA A 420 3.60 -16.87 -29.44
C ALA A 420 4.14 -15.71 -30.30
N GLN A 421 3.77 -15.72 -31.59
CA GLN A 421 4.18 -14.70 -32.57
C GLN A 421 3.96 -13.22 -32.16
N PRO A 422 2.91 -12.84 -31.41
CA PRO A 422 2.78 -11.45 -30.98
C PRO A 422 3.69 -11.07 -29.81
N ILE A 423 4.53 -11.98 -29.30
CA ILE A 423 5.41 -11.77 -28.14
C ILE A 423 6.88 -11.75 -28.55
N SER A 424 7.64 -10.77 -28.06
CA SER A 424 9.09 -10.63 -28.31
C SER A 424 9.84 -10.17 -27.05
N ASN A 425 11.17 -10.03 -27.13
CA ASN A 425 12.04 -9.52 -26.05
C ASN A 425 11.86 -10.19 -24.68
N TYR A 426 11.53 -11.49 -24.70
CA TYR A 426 11.38 -12.30 -23.50
C TYR A 426 12.69 -12.35 -22.69
N THR A 427 12.61 -11.93 -21.43
CA THR A 427 13.69 -12.09 -20.45
C THR A 427 13.11 -12.67 -19.16
N GLU A 428 13.75 -13.70 -18.64
CA GLU A 428 13.40 -14.32 -17.36
C GLU A 428 14.61 -14.20 -16.44
N VAL A 429 14.41 -13.52 -15.31
CA VAL A 429 15.47 -13.27 -14.32
C VAL A 429 15.08 -13.98 -13.03
N PHE A 430 15.99 -14.80 -12.54
CA PHE A 430 15.92 -15.42 -11.22
C PHE A 430 17.02 -14.85 -10.34
N GLU A 431 16.65 -14.20 -9.25
CA GLU A 431 17.59 -13.71 -8.24
C GLU A 431 17.19 -14.28 -6.88
N THR A 432 18.12 -14.99 -6.25
CA THR A 432 17.91 -15.61 -4.95
C THR A 432 19.04 -15.17 -4.03
N ASP A 433 18.75 -14.34 -3.04
CA ASP A 433 19.70 -13.97 -1.99
C ASP A 433 19.15 -14.38 -0.62
N VAL A 434 19.62 -15.54 -0.15
CA VAL A 434 19.07 -16.21 1.04
C VAL A 434 20.12 -16.23 2.12
N VAL A 435 19.95 -15.40 3.12
CA VAL A 435 20.60 -15.52 4.42
C VAL A 435 19.90 -16.62 5.21
N SER A 436 20.57 -17.74 5.43
CA SER A 436 20.04 -18.87 6.20
C SER A 436 20.66 -19.00 7.60
N LYS A 437 21.73 -18.24 7.85
CA LYS A 437 22.40 -18.15 9.14
C LYS A 437 22.76 -16.70 9.43
N VAL A 438 22.42 -16.22 10.62
CA VAL A 438 22.85 -14.91 11.10
C VAL A 438 23.65 -15.09 12.38
N VAL A 439 24.84 -14.52 12.41
CA VAL A 439 25.69 -14.43 13.59
C VAL A 439 25.69 -12.98 14.06
N VAL A 440 25.12 -12.73 15.23
CA VAL A 440 25.14 -11.40 15.85
C VAL A 440 26.30 -11.34 16.84
N ILE A 441 27.15 -10.33 16.67
CA ILE A 441 28.27 -10.04 17.57
C ILE A 441 27.93 -8.77 18.35
N THR A 442 27.95 -8.86 19.66
CA THR A 442 27.64 -7.73 20.54
C THR A 442 28.90 -6.95 20.91
N LYS A 443 28.74 -5.73 21.43
CA LYS A 443 29.85 -4.84 21.79
C LYS A 443 30.80 -5.43 22.85
N ASP A 444 30.27 -6.25 23.75
CA ASP A 444 31.02 -7.01 24.76
C ASP A 444 31.71 -8.27 24.21
N GLY A 445 31.55 -8.57 22.92
CA GLY A 445 32.14 -9.73 22.24
C GLY A 445 31.31 -11.01 22.34
N SER A 446 30.13 -10.98 22.99
CA SER A 446 29.21 -12.11 23.01
C SER A 446 28.66 -12.41 21.61
N ARG A 447 28.28 -13.67 21.38
CA ARG A 447 27.81 -14.14 20.07
C ARG A 447 26.47 -14.83 20.20
N TYR A 448 25.54 -14.46 19.33
CA TYR A 448 24.26 -15.13 19.15
C TYR A 448 24.18 -15.66 17.72
N THR A 449 23.77 -16.91 17.52
CA THR A 449 23.59 -17.48 16.18
C THR A 449 22.18 -17.98 16.02
N LEU A 450 21.52 -17.54 14.96
CA LEU A 450 20.19 -17.99 14.60
C LEU A 450 20.23 -18.58 13.19
N TYR A 451 19.46 -19.65 13.00
CA TYR A 451 19.30 -20.33 11.72
C TYR A 451 17.86 -20.21 11.25
N LEU A 452 17.69 -20.02 9.94
CA LEU A 452 16.40 -20.10 9.29
C LEU A 452 16.09 -21.57 8.98
N LYS A 453 14.86 -22.01 9.28
CA LYS A 453 14.35 -23.30 8.83
C LYS A 453 13.58 -23.16 7.51
N THR A 454 13.41 -24.28 6.83
CA THR A 454 12.65 -24.42 5.59
C THR A 454 11.16 -24.06 5.71
N ASP A 455 10.63 -23.91 6.92
CA ASP A 455 9.25 -23.49 7.21
C ASP A 455 9.15 -22.02 7.66
N ARG A 456 10.22 -21.22 7.47
CA ARG A 456 10.40 -19.82 7.95
C ARG A 456 10.44 -19.65 9.47
N THR A 457 10.29 -20.72 10.25
CA THR A 457 10.62 -20.64 11.68
C THR A 457 12.12 -20.55 11.86
N THR A 458 12.56 -20.13 13.05
CA THR A 458 13.98 -20.04 13.38
C THR A 458 14.35 -21.07 14.42
N THR A 459 15.62 -21.47 14.40
CA THR A 459 16.18 -22.42 15.35
C THR A 459 17.57 -21.97 15.74
N GLU A 460 17.93 -22.17 17.00
CA GLU A 460 19.29 -22.01 17.49
C GLU A 460 20.06 -23.34 17.38
N ASN A 461 19.35 -24.45 17.11
CA ASN A 461 19.95 -25.75 16.96
C ASN A 461 20.65 -25.89 15.60
N MET A 462 21.98 -25.90 15.61
CA MET A 462 22.78 -26.08 14.41
C MET A 462 22.59 -27.46 13.74
N LEU A 463 22.05 -28.45 14.44
CA LEU A 463 21.82 -29.81 13.96
C LEU A 463 20.38 -30.05 13.49
N ASP A 464 19.51 -29.04 13.50
CA ASP A 464 18.14 -29.18 13.00
C ASP A 464 18.15 -29.54 11.50
N GLU A 465 17.59 -30.70 11.17
CA GLU A 465 17.55 -31.24 9.81
C GLU A 465 16.73 -30.37 8.85
N ASN A 466 15.88 -29.49 9.39
CA ASN A 466 15.03 -28.61 8.59
C ASN A 466 15.66 -27.24 8.30
N ARG A 467 16.95 -27.04 8.59
CA ARG A 467 17.65 -25.78 8.27
C ARG A 467 17.61 -25.47 6.77
N ALA A 468 17.39 -24.21 6.45
CA ALA A 468 17.46 -23.71 5.07
C ALA A 468 18.91 -23.62 4.60
N GLU A 469 19.13 -23.81 3.30
CA GLU A 469 20.42 -23.57 2.64
C GLU A 469 20.52 -22.09 2.25
N GLY A 470 21.71 -21.49 2.39
CA GLY A 470 21.92 -20.06 2.15
C GLY A 470 23.24 -19.53 2.69
N LYS A 471 23.48 -18.23 2.52
CA LYS A 471 24.67 -17.53 3.00
C LYS A 471 24.58 -17.23 4.51
N THR A 472 25.74 -16.98 5.10
CA THR A 472 25.87 -16.53 6.49
C THR A 472 26.09 -15.03 6.52
N GLU A 473 25.29 -14.30 7.29
CA GLU A 473 25.51 -12.89 7.57
C GLU A 473 26.04 -12.69 8.99
N VAL A 474 26.92 -11.71 9.15
CA VAL A 474 27.45 -11.30 10.45
C VAL A 474 27.03 -9.86 10.70
N VAL A 475 26.28 -9.64 11.76
CA VAL A 475 25.75 -8.31 12.11
C VAL A 475 26.13 -7.93 13.54
N TYR A 476 26.07 -6.65 13.85
CA TYR A 476 26.47 -6.12 15.15
C TYR A 476 25.26 -5.58 15.92
N ALA A 477 25.24 -5.82 17.24
CA ALA A 477 24.24 -5.30 18.16
C ALA A 477 24.91 -4.66 19.39
N GLU A 478 24.22 -3.75 20.09
CA GLU A 478 24.77 -3.10 21.28
C GLU A 478 24.86 -4.05 22.47
N ASN A 479 23.81 -4.85 22.68
CA ASN A 479 23.68 -5.81 23.77
C ASN A 479 23.12 -7.16 23.26
N ILE A 480 23.17 -8.20 24.10
CA ILE A 480 22.74 -9.56 23.74
C ILE A 480 21.22 -9.72 23.71
N GLU A 481 20.48 -8.87 24.43
CA GLU A 481 19.02 -8.88 24.48
C GLU A 481 18.43 -8.52 23.10
N ASP A 482 19.08 -7.61 22.38
CA ASP A 482 18.72 -7.21 21.02
C ASP A 482 19.15 -8.22 19.94
N ALA A 483 20.03 -9.16 20.27
CA ALA A 483 20.70 -10.01 19.29
C ALA A 483 19.73 -10.92 18.54
N LYS A 484 18.71 -11.45 19.22
CA LYS A 484 17.66 -12.25 18.58
C LYS A 484 16.84 -11.43 17.60
N GLN A 485 16.41 -10.24 17.99
CA GLN A 485 15.63 -9.37 17.11
C GLN A 485 16.45 -8.92 15.91
N LYS A 486 17.73 -8.57 16.12
CA LYS A 486 18.65 -8.21 15.03
C LYS A 486 18.84 -9.34 14.04
N ALA A 487 18.95 -10.59 14.52
CA ALA A 487 19.03 -11.76 13.64
C ALA A 487 17.74 -11.98 12.84
N LEU A 488 16.57 -11.82 13.49
CA LEU A 488 15.28 -11.88 12.81
C LEU A 488 15.14 -10.80 11.75
N ASP A 489 15.57 -9.56 12.04
CA ASP A 489 15.53 -8.45 11.09
C ASP A 489 16.43 -8.70 9.88
N THR A 490 17.61 -9.29 10.07
CA THR A 490 18.47 -9.70 8.94
C THR A 490 17.79 -10.75 8.06
N PHE A 491 17.06 -11.72 8.64
CA PHE A 491 16.30 -12.70 7.86
C PHE A 491 15.13 -12.07 7.07
N LYS A 492 14.61 -10.92 7.50
CA LYS A 492 13.60 -10.16 6.74
C LYS A 492 14.16 -9.61 5.43
N GLY A 493 15.49 -9.45 5.33
CA GLY A 493 16.18 -9.02 4.11
C GLY A 493 16.29 -10.10 3.03
N ASN A 494 15.87 -11.35 3.31
CA ASN A 494 15.87 -12.41 2.30
C ASN A 494 14.92 -12.05 1.16
N ALA A 495 15.48 -11.89 -0.03
CA ALA A 495 14.73 -11.57 -1.23
C ALA A 495 14.74 -12.76 -2.19
N TYR A 496 13.57 -13.05 -2.74
CA TYR A 496 13.40 -13.96 -3.86
C TYR A 496 12.72 -13.16 -4.97
N ASN A 497 13.43 -12.94 -6.07
CA ASN A 497 12.87 -12.29 -7.24
C ASN A 497 12.81 -13.26 -8.42
N HIS A 498 11.63 -13.36 -9.04
CA HIS A 498 11.46 -14.06 -10.30
C HIS A 498 10.55 -13.24 -11.20
N ASN A 499 11.19 -12.50 -12.09
CA ASN A 499 10.51 -11.60 -12.99
C ASN A 499 10.58 -12.15 -14.41
N VAL A 500 9.43 -12.14 -15.06
CA VAL A 500 9.32 -12.43 -16.49
C VAL A 500 8.95 -11.14 -17.20
N THR A 501 9.73 -10.75 -18.20
CA THR A 501 9.44 -9.59 -19.04
C THR A 501 9.26 -10.02 -20.48
N PHE A 502 8.34 -9.37 -21.20
CA PHE A 502 8.12 -9.59 -22.63
C PHE A 502 7.40 -8.41 -23.26
N ASP A 503 7.55 -8.25 -24.57
CA ASP A 503 6.83 -7.24 -25.36
C ASP A 503 5.66 -7.90 -26.07
N TYR A 504 4.43 -7.37 -25.93
CA TYR A 504 3.23 -7.85 -26.62
C TYR A 504 2.78 -6.82 -27.68
N TYR A 505 2.61 -7.27 -28.91
CA TYR A 505 2.04 -6.48 -29.99
C TYR A 505 0.54 -6.16 -29.79
N ASP A 506 0.24 -4.86 -29.78
CA ASP A 506 -1.06 -4.20 -29.92
C ASP A 506 -2.14 -4.72 -28.96
N ARG A 507 -1.71 -5.03 -27.74
CA ARG A 507 -2.58 -5.56 -26.71
C ARG A 507 -2.29 -4.89 -25.38
N GLU A 508 -3.31 -4.23 -24.83
CA GLU A 508 -3.27 -3.55 -23.54
C GLU A 508 -3.78 -4.51 -22.44
N ILE A 509 -2.93 -4.83 -21.48
CA ILE A 509 -3.24 -5.63 -20.29
C ILE A 509 -2.98 -4.74 -19.08
N LYS A 510 -3.94 -4.63 -18.16
CA LYS A 510 -3.81 -3.75 -16.99
C LYS A 510 -2.82 -4.31 -15.98
N VAL A 511 -2.10 -3.44 -15.28
CA VAL A 511 -1.36 -3.84 -14.07
C VAL A 511 -2.31 -4.46 -13.04
N GLY A 512 -1.83 -5.46 -12.30
CA GLY A 512 -2.61 -6.27 -11.38
C GLY A 512 -3.40 -7.40 -12.05
N THR A 513 -3.46 -7.47 -13.39
CA THR A 513 -4.19 -8.55 -14.08
C THR A 513 -3.52 -9.90 -13.81
N PRO A 514 -4.21 -10.89 -13.22
CA PRO A 514 -3.68 -12.22 -13.02
C PRO A 514 -3.61 -12.98 -14.34
N ILE A 515 -2.49 -13.64 -14.59
CA ILE A 515 -2.19 -14.36 -15.82
C ILE A 515 -1.50 -15.68 -15.49
N THR A 516 -1.48 -16.57 -16.47
CA THR A 516 -0.67 -17.78 -16.44
C THR A 516 0.36 -17.66 -17.56
N ILE A 517 1.65 -17.74 -17.25
CA ILE A 517 2.72 -17.66 -18.25
C ILE A 517 3.26 -19.04 -18.51
N LYS A 518 3.35 -19.40 -19.79
CA LYS A 518 4.12 -20.55 -20.26
C LYS A 518 5.45 -20.05 -20.81
N THR A 519 6.56 -20.46 -20.19
CA THR A 519 7.92 -20.06 -20.58
C THR A 519 8.46 -20.90 -21.73
N LYS A 520 9.64 -20.54 -22.24
CA LYS A 520 10.37 -21.31 -23.27
C LYS A 520 10.64 -22.76 -22.85
N GLU A 521 10.82 -22.99 -21.55
CA GLU A 521 11.04 -24.32 -20.98
C GLU A 521 9.74 -25.11 -20.74
N SER A 522 8.61 -24.62 -21.25
CA SER A 522 7.26 -25.18 -21.02
C SER A 522 6.84 -25.20 -19.54
N LEU A 523 7.47 -24.36 -18.71
CA LEU A 523 7.07 -24.17 -17.33
C LEU A 523 5.87 -23.24 -17.30
N ILE A 524 4.84 -23.65 -16.56
CA ILE A 524 3.60 -22.89 -16.38
C ILE A 524 3.63 -22.24 -14.99
N TYR A 525 3.48 -20.93 -14.99
CA TYR A 525 3.54 -20.09 -13.81
C TYR A 525 2.27 -19.26 -13.67
N ASP A 526 1.65 -19.30 -12.51
CA ASP A 526 0.61 -18.35 -12.16
C ASP A 526 1.25 -17.09 -11.60
N THR A 527 0.97 -15.95 -12.22
CA THR A 527 1.52 -14.64 -11.85
C THR A 527 0.51 -13.54 -12.19
N TYR A 528 0.96 -12.29 -12.19
CA TYR A 528 0.18 -11.11 -12.56
C TYR A 528 1.07 -10.10 -13.27
N ILE A 529 0.48 -9.17 -14.02
CA ILE A 529 1.21 -8.04 -14.60
C ILE A 529 1.60 -7.07 -13.47
N SER A 530 2.88 -6.98 -13.13
CA SER A 530 3.37 -6.01 -12.12
C SER A 530 3.80 -4.68 -12.74
N ALA A 531 4.22 -4.70 -14.00
CA ALA A 531 4.62 -3.51 -14.71
C ALA A 531 4.18 -3.50 -16.18
N VAL A 532 3.89 -2.31 -16.69
CA VAL A 532 3.61 -2.05 -18.10
C VAL A 532 4.37 -0.82 -18.53
N THR A 533 5.18 -0.95 -19.57
CA THR A 533 5.82 0.18 -20.24
C THR A 533 5.25 0.34 -21.65
N LYS A 534 4.73 1.52 -21.95
CA LYS A 534 4.27 1.92 -23.30
C LYS A 534 4.93 3.23 -23.70
N GLN A 535 5.62 3.20 -24.85
CA GLN A 535 6.18 4.39 -25.49
C GLN A 535 5.23 4.92 -26.56
N LYS A 536 5.14 6.25 -26.70
CA LYS A 536 4.33 6.89 -27.75
C LYS A 536 4.74 6.40 -29.15
N GLY A 537 3.76 5.98 -29.94
CA GLY A 537 3.98 5.46 -31.30
C GLY A 537 4.42 4.00 -31.38
N SER A 538 4.74 3.36 -30.24
CA SER A 538 4.98 1.92 -30.20
C SER A 538 3.65 1.15 -30.28
N LYS A 539 3.62 0.14 -31.15
CA LYS A 539 2.55 -0.87 -31.12
C LYS A 539 2.80 -1.95 -30.07
N PHE A 540 4.00 -2.03 -29.50
CA PHE A 540 4.33 -2.99 -28.46
C PHE A 540 4.15 -2.39 -27.07
N TYR A 541 3.58 -3.19 -26.19
CA TYR A 541 3.56 -2.96 -24.74
C TYR A 541 4.58 -3.88 -24.11
N LYS A 542 5.53 -3.32 -23.36
CA LYS A 542 6.45 -4.12 -22.56
C LYS A 542 5.78 -4.45 -21.24
N TYR A 543 5.70 -5.72 -20.92
CA TYR A 543 5.14 -6.23 -19.68
C TYR A 543 6.26 -6.74 -18.80
N THR A 544 6.18 -6.41 -17.52
CA THR A 544 6.83 -7.16 -16.46
C THR A 544 5.73 -7.88 -15.70
N CYS A 545 5.93 -9.17 -15.54
CA CYS A 545 5.10 -9.99 -14.70
C CYS A 545 5.81 -10.07 -13.36
N GLY A 546 5.04 -9.81 -12.31
CA GLY A 546 5.57 -9.65 -10.97
C GLY A 546 6.34 -10.86 -10.54
N ASN A 547 7.13 -10.64 -9.50
CA ASN A 547 7.68 -11.71 -8.70
C ASN A 547 6.57 -12.72 -8.51
N ILE A 548 6.75 -13.93 -9.04
CA ILE A 548 5.91 -15.02 -8.58
C ILE A 548 6.25 -15.11 -7.08
N ARG A 549 5.44 -14.45 -6.24
CA ARG A 549 5.55 -14.50 -4.79
C ARG A 549 5.04 -15.86 -4.34
N ILE A 550 5.63 -16.93 -4.88
CA ILE A 550 5.74 -18.15 -4.12
C ILE A 550 6.67 -17.77 -2.98
N SER A 551 6.22 -17.98 -1.74
CA SER A 551 7.12 -17.82 -0.62
C SER A 551 8.40 -18.64 -0.89
N PHE A 552 9.56 -18.18 -0.42
CA PHE A 552 10.83 -18.90 -0.58
C PHE A 552 10.71 -20.41 -0.24
N ILE A 553 9.81 -20.75 0.70
CA ILE A 553 9.41 -22.10 1.10
C ILE A 553 8.73 -22.89 -0.03
N ASP A 554 7.76 -22.29 -0.71
CA ASP A 554 6.91 -22.98 -1.68
C ASP A 554 7.72 -23.35 -2.93
N LYS A 555 8.73 -22.56 -3.29
CA LYS A 555 9.68 -22.91 -4.35
C LYS A 555 10.62 -24.04 -3.94
N LEU A 556 11.20 -24.00 -2.73
CA LEU A 556 12.03 -25.10 -2.20
C LEU A 556 11.28 -26.45 -2.18
N LYS A 557 9.98 -26.43 -1.84
CA LYS A 557 9.11 -27.62 -1.88
C LYS A 557 8.76 -28.07 -3.31
N LYS A 558 8.61 -27.15 -4.26
CA LYS A 558 8.28 -27.46 -5.67
C LYS A 558 9.50 -27.99 -6.43
N GLU A 559 10.69 -27.47 -6.15
CA GLU A 559 11.93 -27.89 -6.82
C GLU A 559 12.52 -29.19 -6.25
N ARG A 560 12.25 -29.54 -4.98
CA ARG A 560 12.57 -30.89 -4.45
C ARG A 560 11.64 -32.02 -4.93
N LYS A 561 10.60 -31.69 -5.71
CA LYS A 561 9.65 -32.64 -6.31
C LYS A 561 9.74 -32.71 -7.84
N LYS A 562 10.73 -32.07 -8.43
CA LYS A 562 11.26 -32.37 -9.76
C LYS A 562 12.59 -33.09 -9.59
#